data_AF-A0A3A8Q6U0-F1
#
_entry.id   AF-A0A3A8Q6U0-F1
#
_cell.length_a   1.000
_cell.length_b   1.000
_cell.length_c   1.000
_cell.angle_alpha   90.00
_cell.angle_beta   90.00
_cell.angle_gamma   90.00
#
_symmetry.space_group_name_H-M   'P 1'
#
loop_
_entity.id
_entity.type
_entity.pdbx_description
1 polymer ?
#
loop_
_entity_poly.entity_id
_entity_poly.type
_entity_poly.pdbx_seq_one_letter_code
_entity_poly.pdbx_strand_id
1 'polypeptide(L)'
;MSGLARARRLAPGDCRQGLVFAVTRGGLASGAASADASKRPRREGLRGAPRAAWALQSVPGNGLRQAPPRSTRHTFLEPNMTTSTVAAARPQPGLHATPPEPVLNATQVLGMGQGVVAAYSAFNGKEYSAPSGWTQAGSLTAWVPRKGGVAEAFGLWFTSNADPATAMLALRGTVTAADTSADEQYRTTSFTPYSGTSLSPVPQVHSGFWGIYTGTSSSVPQSMQAQVFAWLKANGIQTLFVTGHSLGGGLAEFLALDLAVSQPSLSVTTVTFAAPKAGLADSWGAAYARYVTNPATVRVVNQYDVVPTLPPSWLAPNYTQVGVEFSVLFYNAPHDTSTQEATLRHEMDNHLTVLTHALPATPQLYVGSFPDGVYTNSQGAPLQDTSVEPTADAVAAAQASAKALPQRPVARPPDRQVAAK
;
A
#
# COMPACT_ATOMS: atom_id res chain seq x y z
N MET A 1 19.22 -51.15 27.79
CA MET A 1 18.81 -50.40 29.00
C MET A 1 20.03 -49.68 29.55
N SER A 2 19.87 -48.36 29.77
CA SER A 2 20.65 -47.45 30.63
C SER A 2 22.19 -47.43 30.57
N GLY A 3 22.74 -46.25 30.25
CA GLY A 3 24.11 -45.87 30.60
C GLY A 3 24.45 -44.44 30.15
N LEU A 4 24.34 -43.47 31.06
CA LEU A 4 24.70 -42.06 30.88
C LEU A 4 26.16 -41.86 30.43
N ALA A 5 26.40 -40.86 29.58
CA ALA A 5 27.72 -40.23 29.46
C ALA A 5 27.60 -38.70 29.31
N ARG A 6 28.35 -38.01 30.17
CA ARG A 6 28.42 -36.55 30.35
C ARG A 6 29.08 -35.83 29.18
N ALA A 7 28.61 -34.60 28.94
CA ALA A 7 29.18 -33.60 28.07
C ALA A 7 30.57 -33.11 28.52
N ARG A 8 31.51 -32.96 27.56
CA ARG A 8 32.75 -32.20 27.71
C ARG A 8 32.68 -30.95 26.83
N ARG A 9 33.02 -29.80 27.42
CA ARG A 9 33.28 -28.52 26.75
C ARG A 9 34.61 -28.59 25.99
N LEU A 10 34.69 -28.01 24.80
CA LEU A 10 35.91 -27.47 24.19
C LEU A 10 35.55 -26.32 23.23
N ALA A 11 36.32 -25.23 23.32
CA ALA A 11 36.52 -24.14 22.36
C ALA A 11 38.00 -23.71 22.48
N PRO A 12 38.59 -22.87 21.60
CA PRO A 12 38.25 -22.50 20.22
C PRO A 12 39.43 -22.78 19.24
N GLY A 13 39.20 -22.67 17.93
CA GLY A 13 40.24 -22.82 16.91
C GLY A 13 39.95 -21.98 15.66
N ASP A 14 40.82 -21.00 15.43
CA ASP A 14 40.87 -20.05 14.33
C ASP A 14 41.51 -20.69 13.08
N CYS A 15 41.02 -20.38 11.87
CA CYS A 15 41.77 -20.66 10.63
C CYS A 15 41.27 -19.82 9.45
N ARG A 16 42.07 -18.79 9.13
CA ARG A 16 42.08 -18.05 7.86
C ARG A 16 42.75 -18.87 6.76
N GLN A 17 42.24 -18.80 5.53
CA GLN A 17 43.05 -18.94 4.31
C GLN A 17 42.63 -17.88 3.28
N GLY A 18 43.63 -17.25 2.65
CA GLY A 18 43.46 -16.26 1.58
C GLY A 18 44.07 -16.74 0.26
N LEU A 19 43.94 -15.94 -0.80
CA LEU A 19 44.78 -16.03 -2.00
C LEU A 19 44.92 -14.66 -2.74
N VAL A 20 46.09 -14.07 -2.55
CA VAL A 20 47.03 -13.29 -3.41
C VAL A 20 46.75 -13.25 -4.94
N PHE A 21 46.48 -12.08 -5.55
CA PHE A 21 47.32 -11.08 -6.31
C PHE A 21 47.29 -11.18 -7.85
N ALA A 22 47.14 -10.04 -8.54
CA ALA A 22 48.10 -9.54 -9.54
C ALA A 22 47.76 -8.11 -10.03
N VAL A 23 48.72 -7.21 -9.90
CA VAL A 23 48.77 -5.87 -10.51
C VAL A 23 49.84 -5.91 -11.60
N THR A 24 49.54 -5.41 -12.80
CA THR A 24 50.55 -4.95 -13.76
C THR A 24 50.09 -3.67 -14.47
N ARG A 25 51.03 -2.72 -14.55
CA ARG A 25 50.94 -1.41 -15.23
C ARG A 25 51.55 -1.48 -16.64
N GLY A 26 51.12 -0.55 -17.49
CA GLY A 26 51.81 -0.09 -18.72
C GLY A 26 50.96 -0.31 -19.98
N GLY A 27 50.74 0.63 -20.90
CA GLY A 27 51.30 1.96 -21.13
C GLY A 27 50.54 2.65 -22.28
N LEU A 28 50.95 3.89 -22.58
CA LEU A 28 50.36 4.89 -23.48
C LEU A 28 50.31 4.53 -24.98
N ALA A 29 49.36 5.17 -25.71
CA ALA A 29 49.46 5.78 -27.07
C ALA A 29 48.06 5.75 -27.75
N SER A 30 47.35 6.88 -27.88
CA SER A 30 47.31 7.80 -29.04
C SER A 30 46.77 7.20 -30.35
N GLY A 31 45.78 7.83 -30.97
CA GLY A 31 45.51 7.65 -32.41
C GLY A 31 44.05 7.81 -32.81
N ALA A 32 43.79 8.83 -33.62
CA ALA A 32 42.50 9.21 -34.15
C ALA A 32 42.12 8.46 -35.45
N ALA A 33 40.84 8.64 -35.80
CA ALA A 33 40.31 8.80 -37.17
C ALA A 33 39.90 7.56 -38.02
N SER A 34 38.66 7.72 -38.52
CA SER A 34 38.23 7.58 -39.92
C SER A 34 37.38 6.36 -40.32
N ALA A 35 36.27 6.70 -40.99
CA ALA A 35 35.41 5.98 -41.92
C ALA A 35 36.18 5.04 -42.87
N ASP A 36 35.61 4.02 -43.52
CA ASP A 36 34.48 4.06 -44.45
C ASP A 36 34.13 2.62 -44.91
N ALA A 37 33.00 2.51 -45.61
CA ALA A 37 32.29 1.37 -46.12
C ALA A 37 33.08 0.31 -46.91
N SER A 38 32.53 -0.92 -46.94
CA SER A 38 32.21 -1.59 -48.22
C SER A 38 31.45 -2.92 -48.08
N LYS A 39 30.42 -3.03 -48.93
CA LYS A 39 30.01 -4.22 -49.71
C LYS A 39 29.40 -5.46 -48.99
N ARG A 40 28.08 -5.56 -49.15
CA ARG A 40 27.28 -6.80 -49.38
C ARG A 40 27.92 -7.69 -50.48
N PRO A 41 27.62 -9.01 -50.64
CA PRO A 41 26.25 -9.58 -50.59
C PRO A 41 26.09 -11.06 -50.13
N ARG A 42 24.84 -11.49 -49.88
CA ARG A 42 24.14 -12.58 -50.62
C ARG A 42 22.71 -12.80 -50.10
N ARG A 43 21.82 -13.15 -51.04
CA ARG A 43 20.39 -13.46 -50.89
C ARG A 43 20.19 -14.96 -50.75
N GLU A 44 19.15 -15.36 -50.01
CA GLU A 44 18.27 -16.53 -50.15
C GLU A 44 17.24 -16.40 -48.99
N GLY A 45 15.94 -16.67 -49.06
CA GLY A 45 15.00 -17.07 -50.10
C GLY A 45 13.58 -17.01 -49.52
N LEU A 46 12.63 -16.51 -50.33
CA LEU A 46 11.24 -16.94 -50.54
C LEU A 46 10.25 -17.34 -49.41
N ARG A 47 9.02 -16.78 -49.58
CA ARG A 47 7.66 -17.17 -49.11
C ARG A 47 7.28 -16.71 -47.70
N GLY A 48 6.12 -16.10 -47.43
CA GLY A 48 4.95 -15.71 -48.22
C GLY A 48 3.85 -15.28 -47.23
N ALA A 49 3.19 -14.15 -47.45
CA ALA A 49 2.02 -13.73 -46.67
C ALA A 49 1.10 -12.87 -47.55
N PRO A 50 -0.22 -13.11 -47.57
CA PRO A 50 -1.14 -12.35 -48.40
C PRO A 50 -1.53 -11.02 -47.75
N ARG A 51 -1.69 -10.01 -48.60
CA ARG A 51 -2.21 -8.68 -48.32
C ARG A 51 -3.72 -8.74 -48.08
N ALA A 52 -4.19 -8.01 -47.08
CA ALA A 52 -5.57 -7.51 -47.04
C ALA A 52 -5.52 -5.98 -46.99
N ALA A 53 -6.05 -5.37 -48.04
CA ALA A 53 -6.23 -3.93 -48.20
C ALA A 53 -7.73 -3.65 -48.24
N TRP A 54 -8.24 -2.82 -47.33
CA TRP A 54 -9.56 -2.18 -47.40
C TRP A 54 -9.33 -0.73 -46.97
N ALA A 55 -9.15 0.20 -47.91
CA ALA A 55 -10.19 0.94 -48.64
C ALA A 55 -10.80 2.07 -47.77
N LEU A 56 -10.21 3.26 -47.95
CA LEU A 56 -10.79 4.56 -47.63
C LEU A 56 -12.05 4.77 -48.49
N GLN A 57 -13.14 5.18 -47.86
CA GLN A 57 -14.24 5.85 -48.53
C GLN A 57 -14.60 7.13 -47.76
N SER A 58 -14.70 8.20 -48.53
CA SER A 58 -15.01 9.57 -48.18
C SER A 58 -16.20 10.02 -49.03
N VAL A 59 -17.27 10.55 -48.43
CA VAL A 59 -18.23 11.48 -49.08
C VAL A 59 -18.99 12.27 -47.97
N PRO A 60 -19.71 13.39 -48.25
CA PRO A 60 -19.38 14.71 -47.70
C PRO A 60 -20.51 15.34 -46.84
N GLY A 61 -20.23 16.52 -46.29
CA GLY A 61 -21.04 17.16 -45.24
C GLY A 61 -22.22 18.03 -45.68
N ASN A 62 -22.87 18.63 -44.69
CA ASN A 62 -23.33 20.03 -44.66
C ASN A 62 -24.04 20.32 -43.32
N GLY A 63 -23.92 21.54 -42.78
CA GLY A 63 -24.83 22.00 -41.72
C GLY A 63 -24.27 22.99 -40.71
N LEU A 64 -23.80 24.15 -41.16
CA LEU A 64 -23.63 25.35 -40.33
C LEU A 64 -25.01 25.87 -39.88
N ARG A 65 -25.24 26.06 -38.58
CA ARG A 65 -26.16 27.09 -38.05
C ARG A 65 -25.61 27.72 -36.78
N GLN A 66 -25.33 29.02 -36.92
CA GLN A 66 -25.01 29.96 -35.86
C GLN A 66 -26.29 30.39 -35.12
N ALA A 67 -26.18 30.69 -33.82
CA ALA A 67 -27.20 31.36 -33.02
C ALA A 67 -26.84 32.85 -32.84
N PRO A 68 -27.81 33.79 -32.93
CA PRO A 68 -27.60 35.19 -32.55
C PRO A 68 -28.29 35.58 -31.22
N PRO A 69 -28.03 36.78 -30.67
CA PRO A 69 -27.92 36.98 -29.21
C PRO A 69 -28.90 38.01 -28.58
N ARG A 70 -28.73 38.19 -27.26
CA ARG A 70 -28.96 39.39 -26.39
C ARG A 70 -30.33 39.63 -25.71
N SER A 71 -30.20 39.81 -24.38
CA SER A 71 -30.67 40.95 -23.55
C SER A 71 -32.15 41.12 -23.25
N THR A 72 -32.50 41.16 -21.95
CA THR A 72 -33.03 42.38 -21.30
C THR A 72 -33.03 42.30 -19.76
N ARG A 73 -32.63 43.43 -19.15
CA ARG A 73 -32.83 43.82 -17.76
C ARG A 73 -34.32 44.10 -17.52
N HIS A 74 -34.82 43.79 -16.33
CA HIS A 74 -35.99 44.48 -15.78
C HIS A 74 -35.78 44.88 -14.32
N THR A 75 -36.47 45.96 -14.00
CA THR A 75 -36.16 47.05 -13.09
C THR A 75 -36.80 46.85 -11.72
N PHE A 76 -36.21 47.56 -10.75
CA PHE A 76 -36.64 47.77 -9.38
C PHE A 76 -38.11 48.21 -9.23
N LEU A 77 -38.75 47.69 -8.17
CA LEU A 77 -39.90 48.28 -7.48
C LEU A 77 -39.65 48.10 -5.97
N GLU A 78 -39.38 49.20 -5.26
CA GLU A 78 -39.49 49.25 -3.80
C GLU A 78 -40.96 49.43 -3.40
N PRO A 79 -41.34 48.99 -2.18
CA PRO A 79 -41.80 50.00 -1.23
C PRO A 79 -41.45 49.75 0.26
N ASN A 80 -41.34 50.87 0.96
CA ASN A 80 -41.69 51.14 2.36
C ASN A 80 -40.89 50.47 3.50
N MET A 81 -40.08 51.31 4.15
CA MET A 81 -39.72 51.19 5.56
C MET A 81 -40.89 51.63 6.47
N THR A 82 -41.20 50.82 7.48
CA THR A 82 -41.54 51.29 8.84
C THR A 82 -41.48 50.14 9.87
N THR A 83 -40.66 50.37 10.91
CA THR A 83 -40.74 49.93 12.31
C THR A 83 -40.70 48.44 12.71
N SER A 84 -39.55 48.10 13.32
CA SER A 84 -39.33 47.29 14.54
C SER A 84 -40.01 45.92 14.72
N THR A 85 -39.19 44.87 14.63
CA THR A 85 -39.18 43.78 15.63
C THR A 85 -37.82 43.07 15.58
N VAL A 86 -37.26 42.78 16.76
CA VAL A 86 -35.98 42.10 16.96
C VAL A 86 -35.99 40.76 16.21
N ALA A 87 -35.20 40.66 15.14
CA ALA A 87 -35.02 39.42 14.40
C ALA A 87 -34.07 38.50 15.18
N ALA A 88 -34.60 37.38 15.66
CA ALA A 88 -33.82 36.26 16.15
C ALA A 88 -32.76 35.88 15.09
N ALA A 89 -31.52 35.70 15.54
CA ALA A 89 -30.43 35.26 14.69
C ALA A 89 -30.82 33.95 13.99
N ARG A 90 -30.95 34.02 12.66
CA ARG A 90 -31.11 32.86 11.79
C ARG A 90 -29.89 31.95 11.98
N PRO A 91 -30.05 30.66 12.32
CA PRO A 91 -28.90 29.75 12.37
C PRO A 91 -28.22 29.74 11.01
N GLN A 92 -26.94 30.12 11.00
CA GLN A 92 -26.04 29.82 9.89
C GLN A 92 -26.05 28.30 9.69
N PRO A 93 -26.18 27.78 8.45
CA PRO A 93 -25.97 26.36 8.19
C PRO A 93 -24.57 26.00 8.69
N GLY A 94 -24.51 25.15 9.71
CA GLY A 94 -23.25 24.72 10.30
C GLY A 94 -22.33 24.14 9.24
N LEU A 95 -21.04 24.49 9.38
CA LEU A 95 -19.88 23.84 8.79
C LEU A 95 -20.16 22.36 8.53
N HIS A 96 -19.94 21.91 7.30
CA HIS A 96 -20.03 20.52 6.90
C HIS A 96 -19.24 19.66 7.90
N ALA A 97 -19.95 19.01 8.81
CA ALA A 97 -19.35 18.04 9.72
C ALA A 97 -18.86 16.88 8.87
N THR A 98 -17.54 16.68 8.82
CA THR A 98 -16.96 15.40 8.41
C THR A 98 -17.70 14.30 9.16
N PRO A 99 -18.10 13.18 8.51
CA PRO A 99 -18.70 12.06 9.23
C PRO A 99 -17.81 11.72 10.45
N PRO A 100 -18.39 11.44 11.62
CA PRO A 100 -17.59 11.08 12.78
C PRO A 100 -16.72 9.87 12.41
N GLU A 101 -15.40 10.01 12.56
CA GLU A 101 -14.46 8.92 12.34
C GLU A 101 -14.83 7.70 13.18
N PRO A 102 -14.55 6.47 12.71
CA PRO A 102 -14.82 5.29 13.50
C PRO A 102 -13.99 5.32 14.79
N VAL A 103 -14.62 5.10 15.94
CA VAL A 103 -13.90 4.93 17.21
C VAL A 103 -13.22 3.56 17.20
N LEU A 104 -11.90 3.55 17.27
CA LEU A 104 -11.09 2.34 17.14
C LEU A 104 -10.75 1.72 18.49
N ASN A 105 -10.68 0.40 18.56
CA ASN A 105 -10.18 -0.29 19.75
C ASN A 105 -8.64 -0.16 19.81
N ALA A 106 -8.14 0.62 20.78
CA ALA A 106 -6.71 0.90 20.93
C ALA A 106 -5.86 -0.37 21.02
N THR A 107 -6.22 -1.34 21.85
CA THR A 107 -5.44 -2.57 22.04
C THR A 107 -5.35 -3.39 20.74
N GLN A 108 -6.46 -3.52 20.02
CA GLN A 108 -6.50 -4.27 18.76
C GLN A 108 -5.67 -3.59 17.67
N VAL A 109 -5.93 -2.30 17.42
CA VAL A 109 -5.27 -1.57 16.32
C VAL A 109 -3.77 -1.38 16.58
N LEU A 110 -3.36 -1.07 17.81
CA LEU A 110 -1.94 -0.96 18.16
C LEU A 110 -1.25 -2.33 18.06
N GLY A 111 -1.90 -3.41 18.52
CA GLY A 111 -1.37 -4.77 18.36
C GLY A 111 -1.19 -5.16 16.89
N MET A 112 -2.15 -4.81 16.04
CA MET A 112 -2.07 -5.02 14.59
C MET A 112 -0.95 -4.20 13.94
N GLY A 113 -0.78 -2.93 14.32
CA GLY A 113 0.33 -2.11 13.83
C GLY A 113 1.70 -2.63 14.27
N GLN A 114 1.84 -3.01 15.55
CA GLN A 114 3.06 -3.65 16.08
C GLN A 114 3.40 -4.95 15.35
N GLY A 115 2.39 -5.76 15.01
CA GLY A 115 2.57 -6.98 14.23
C GLY A 115 3.18 -6.69 12.84
N VAL A 116 2.78 -5.61 12.19
CA VAL A 116 3.33 -5.20 10.89
C VAL A 116 4.78 -4.73 11.03
N VAL A 117 5.09 -3.92 12.05
CA VAL A 117 6.48 -3.51 12.36
C VAL A 117 7.37 -4.73 12.63
N ALA A 118 6.85 -5.74 13.34
CA ALA A 118 7.55 -7.01 13.55
C ALA A 118 7.79 -7.75 12.22
N ALA A 119 6.80 -7.79 11.31
CA ALA A 119 6.95 -8.41 10.00
C ALA A 119 8.04 -7.73 9.14
N TYR A 120 8.13 -6.40 9.16
CA TYR A 120 9.24 -5.67 8.53
C TYR A 120 10.60 -5.97 9.18
N SER A 121 10.64 -6.02 10.51
CA SER A 121 11.88 -6.29 11.25
C SER A 121 12.40 -7.69 10.98
N ALA A 122 11.51 -8.69 10.98
CA ALA A 122 11.83 -10.07 10.61
C ALA A 122 12.40 -10.19 9.20
N PHE A 123 11.78 -9.54 8.21
CA PHE A 123 12.28 -9.54 6.84
C PHE A 123 13.67 -8.92 6.71
N ASN A 124 13.94 -7.85 7.47
CA ASN A 124 15.22 -7.16 7.48
C ASN A 124 16.28 -7.85 8.36
N GLY A 125 16.00 -9.02 8.94
CA GLY A 125 16.92 -9.72 9.84
C GLY A 125 17.21 -8.97 11.15
N LYS A 126 16.29 -8.11 11.59
CA LYS A 126 16.40 -7.35 12.84
C LYS A 126 15.69 -8.07 13.96
N GLU A 127 16.11 -7.81 15.20
CA GLU A 127 15.36 -8.23 16.38
C GLU A 127 13.97 -7.56 16.40
N TYR A 128 12.99 -8.30 16.89
CA TYR A 128 11.62 -7.83 17.07
C TYR A 128 10.98 -8.56 18.26
N SER A 129 9.89 -7.99 18.76
CA SER A 129 9.05 -8.60 19.79
C SER A 129 7.64 -8.81 19.25
N ALA A 130 6.99 -9.88 19.70
CA ALA A 130 5.56 -10.05 19.45
C ALA A 130 4.77 -8.93 20.17
N PRO A 131 3.64 -8.48 19.61
CA PRO A 131 2.76 -7.53 20.29
C PRO A 131 2.31 -8.05 21.66
N SER A 132 2.03 -7.15 22.60
CA SER A 132 1.60 -7.55 23.95
C SER A 132 0.34 -8.40 23.90
N GLY A 133 0.34 -9.55 24.59
CA GLY A 133 -0.77 -10.51 24.55
C GLY A 133 -0.75 -11.48 23.36
N TRP A 134 0.29 -11.43 22.53
CA TRP A 134 0.46 -12.31 21.37
C TRP A 134 1.77 -13.09 21.45
N THR A 135 1.78 -14.29 20.86
CA THR A 135 2.98 -15.11 20.66
C THR A 135 3.19 -15.34 19.17
N GLN A 136 4.43 -15.18 18.68
CA GLN A 136 4.75 -15.49 17.28
C GLN A 136 4.62 -17.00 17.03
N ALA A 137 3.77 -17.38 16.08
CA ALA A 137 3.43 -18.76 15.76
C ALA A 137 4.03 -19.26 14.44
N GLY A 138 4.47 -18.34 13.56
CA GLY A 138 5.07 -18.73 12.29
C GLY A 138 5.34 -17.55 11.36
N SER A 139 5.74 -17.86 10.13
CA SER A 139 5.96 -16.91 9.04
C SER A 139 5.21 -17.34 7.79
N LEU A 140 4.82 -16.36 6.97
CA LEU A 140 4.20 -16.56 5.68
C LEU A 140 5.19 -16.16 4.58
N THR A 141 5.38 -17.02 3.59
CA THR A 141 6.28 -16.78 2.45
C THR A 141 5.47 -16.56 1.19
N ALA A 142 5.79 -15.54 0.40
CA ALA A 142 5.16 -15.31 -0.89
C ALA A 142 6.19 -15.29 -2.02
N TRP A 143 5.75 -15.67 -3.22
CA TRP A 143 6.52 -15.48 -4.43
C TRP A 143 6.31 -14.06 -4.97
N VAL A 144 7.39 -13.32 -5.16
CA VAL A 144 7.33 -11.96 -5.73
C VAL A 144 7.73 -12.03 -7.20
N PRO A 145 6.79 -11.78 -8.13
CA PRO A 145 7.03 -11.88 -9.57
C PRO A 145 7.81 -10.64 -10.08
N ARG A 146 9.10 -10.58 -9.76
CA ARG A 146 10.08 -9.64 -10.35
C ARG A 146 11.01 -10.35 -11.32
N LYS A 147 11.82 -9.63 -12.11
CA LYS A 147 12.84 -10.26 -12.98
C LYS A 147 13.75 -11.17 -12.15
N GLY A 148 13.71 -12.47 -12.44
CA GLY A 148 14.42 -13.52 -11.68
C GLY A 148 13.60 -14.20 -10.60
N GLY A 149 12.57 -13.52 -10.06
CA GLY A 149 11.61 -14.04 -9.09
C GLY A 149 12.23 -14.48 -7.75
N VAL A 150 11.62 -14.13 -6.63
CA VAL A 150 12.18 -14.51 -5.32
C VAL A 150 11.10 -14.96 -4.35
N ALA A 151 11.46 -15.93 -3.52
CA ALA A 151 10.74 -16.24 -2.30
C ALA A 151 11.07 -15.16 -1.27
N GLU A 152 10.05 -14.52 -0.70
CA GLU A 152 10.26 -13.57 0.39
C GLU A 152 9.39 -13.92 1.59
N ALA A 153 9.99 -13.85 2.79
CA ALA A 153 9.21 -13.80 4.03
C ALA A 153 8.36 -12.52 4.00
N PHE A 154 7.04 -12.68 3.96
CA PHE A 154 6.07 -11.63 3.64
C PHE A 154 5.18 -11.27 4.81
N GLY A 155 5.00 -12.18 5.77
CA GLY A 155 4.22 -11.92 6.95
C GLY A 155 4.58 -12.80 8.13
N LEU A 156 4.03 -12.45 9.29
CA LEU A 156 4.15 -13.20 10.53
C LEU A 156 2.77 -13.62 11.03
N TRP A 157 2.71 -14.85 11.53
CA TRP A 157 1.58 -15.37 12.26
C TRP A 157 1.80 -15.16 13.75
N PHE A 158 0.74 -14.74 14.44
CA PHE A 158 0.68 -14.67 15.88
C PHE A 158 -0.57 -15.38 16.39
N THR A 159 -0.47 -16.00 17.56
CA THR A 159 -1.63 -16.55 18.29
C THR A 159 -1.84 -15.74 19.56
N SER A 160 -3.10 -15.57 19.95
CA SER A 160 -3.46 -14.87 21.19
C SER A 160 -3.05 -15.71 22.39
N ASN A 161 -2.47 -15.06 23.40
CA ASN A 161 -2.13 -15.69 24.67
C ASN A 161 -3.39 -16.00 25.52
N ALA A 162 -4.51 -15.33 25.23
CA ALA A 162 -5.77 -15.49 25.95
C ALA A 162 -6.70 -16.54 25.32
N ASP A 163 -6.60 -16.77 24.01
CA ASP A 163 -7.46 -17.69 23.29
C ASP A 163 -6.70 -18.38 22.13
N PRO A 164 -6.46 -19.69 22.19
CA PRO A 164 -5.75 -20.42 21.14
C PRO A 164 -6.51 -20.48 19.81
N ALA A 165 -7.82 -20.23 19.78
CA ALA A 165 -8.61 -20.13 18.55
C ALA A 165 -8.55 -18.74 17.89
N THR A 166 -7.79 -17.80 18.47
CA THR A 166 -7.61 -16.45 17.97
C THR A 166 -6.19 -16.24 17.43
N ALA A 167 -6.08 -15.79 16.18
CA ALA A 167 -4.82 -15.51 15.52
C ALA A 167 -4.78 -14.11 14.90
N MET A 168 -3.56 -13.66 14.59
CA MET A 168 -3.30 -12.46 13.81
C MET A 168 -2.31 -12.77 12.70
N LEU A 169 -2.60 -12.31 11.49
CA LEU A 169 -1.67 -12.31 10.35
C LEU A 169 -1.28 -10.88 10.02
N ALA A 170 0.02 -10.58 10.16
CA ALA A 170 0.56 -9.28 9.82
C ALA A 170 1.43 -9.34 8.55
N LEU A 171 1.08 -8.53 7.56
CA LEU A 171 1.71 -8.50 6.24
C LEU A 171 2.53 -7.22 6.07
N ARG A 172 3.81 -7.34 5.74
CA ARG A 172 4.62 -6.19 5.36
C ARG A 172 4.32 -5.76 3.92
N GLY A 173 4.69 -4.54 3.57
CA GLY A 173 4.80 -4.09 2.18
C GLY A 173 6.13 -4.48 1.54
N THR A 174 6.26 -4.21 0.24
CA THR A 174 7.54 -4.31 -0.48
C THR A 174 8.01 -2.93 -0.92
N VAL A 175 9.32 -2.70 -0.86
CA VAL A 175 9.98 -1.54 -1.48
C VAL A 175 9.77 -1.50 -3.01
N THR A 176 9.42 -2.62 -3.64
CA THR A 176 9.20 -2.73 -5.09
C THR A 176 7.79 -2.41 -5.55
N ALA A 177 6.79 -2.29 -4.65
CA ALA A 177 5.48 -1.74 -5.02
C ALA A 177 5.62 -0.31 -5.58
N ALA A 178 6.75 0.33 -5.25
CA ALA A 178 7.20 1.59 -5.74
C ALA A 178 8.09 1.53 -7.03
N ASP A 179 8.22 0.40 -7.72
CA ASP A 179 9.22 0.24 -8.80
C ASP A 179 8.69 -0.39 -10.10
N THR A 180 7.37 -0.56 -10.25
CA THR A 180 6.80 -1.17 -11.47
C THR A 180 6.44 -0.13 -12.53
N SER A 181 6.87 -0.37 -13.77
CA SER A 181 6.73 0.52 -14.94
C SER A 181 5.29 0.89 -15.31
N ALA A 182 5.06 2.18 -15.58
CA ALA A 182 3.74 2.83 -15.69
C ALA A 182 2.70 2.18 -16.63
N ASP A 183 3.10 1.50 -17.70
CA ASP A 183 2.16 0.91 -18.67
C ASP A 183 1.67 -0.51 -18.29
N GLU A 184 2.40 -1.20 -17.41
CA GLU A 184 2.06 -2.55 -16.90
C GLU A 184 1.48 -2.49 -15.48
N GLN A 185 1.64 -1.34 -14.81
CA GLN A 185 1.43 -1.13 -13.38
C GLN A 185 -0.02 -1.29 -12.92
N TYR A 186 -1.03 -1.03 -13.75
CA TYR A 186 -2.45 -1.03 -13.30
C TYR A 186 -3.35 -2.03 -14.01
N ARG A 187 -2.77 -3.02 -14.71
CA ARG A 187 -3.53 -4.09 -15.34
C ARG A 187 -4.37 -4.81 -14.29
N THR A 188 -5.62 -5.08 -14.63
CA THR A 188 -6.52 -5.86 -13.78
C THR A 188 -6.48 -7.34 -14.14
N THR A 189 -6.88 -8.17 -13.19
CA THR A 189 -7.18 -9.59 -13.39
C THR A 189 -8.39 -9.97 -12.57
N SER A 190 -9.00 -11.11 -12.89
CA SER A 190 -10.11 -11.66 -12.10
C SER A 190 -9.62 -12.19 -10.76
N PHE A 191 -10.32 -11.78 -9.69
CA PHE A 191 -10.22 -12.38 -8.37
C PHE A 191 -10.96 -13.73 -8.35
N THR A 192 -10.35 -14.74 -7.74
CA THR A 192 -10.94 -16.07 -7.54
C THR A 192 -10.88 -16.46 -6.07
N PRO A 193 -12.02 -16.56 -5.37
CA PRO A 193 -12.04 -17.03 -3.99
C PRO A 193 -11.41 -18.43 -3.87
N TYR A 194 -10.76 -18.71 -2.74
CA TYR A 194 -10.15 -20.00 -2.44
C TYR A 194 -11.15 -21.17 -2.52
N SER A 195 -12.40 -20.92 -2.12
CA SER A 195 -13.51 -21.89 -2.22
C SER A 195 -13.90 -22.25 -3.66
N GLY A 196 -13.47 -21.48 -4.66
CA GLY A 196 -13.93 -21.59 -6.05
C GLY A 196 -15.34 -21.01 -6.27
N THR A 197 -15.92 -20.35 -5.25
CA THR A 197 -17.24 -19.72 -5.36
C THR A 197 -17.24 -18.67 -6.47
N SER A 198 -18.22 -18.74 -7.36
CA SER A 198 -18.37 -17.74 -8.43
C SER A 198 -19.06 -16.48 -7.90
N LEU A 199 -18.44 -15.32 -8.12
CA LEU A 199 -18.98 -14.01 -7.77
C LEU A 199 -19.50 -13.31 -9.03
N SER A 200 -20.60 -12.57 -8.92
CA SER A 200 -21.19 -11.81 -10.02
C SER A 200 -21.52 -10.37 -9.58
N PRO A 201 -20.95 -9.33 -10.22
CA PRO A 201 -19.88 -9.42 -11.24
C PRO A 201 -18.59 -10.03 -10.66
N VAL A 202 -17.73 -10.58 -11.54
CA VAL A 202 -16.42 -11.12 -11.12
C VAL A 202 -15.51 -9.96 -10.72
N PRO A 203 -15.02 -9.89 -9.47
CA PRO A 203 -14.18 -8.78 -9.02
C PRO A 203 -12.92 -8.63 -9.88
N GLN A 204 -12.68 -7.42 -10.38
CA GLN A 204 -11.46 -7.09 -11.11
C GLN A 204 -10.48 -6.38 -10.17
N VAL A 205 -9.31 -6.98 -9.99
CA VAL A 205 -8.30 -6.57 -9.00
C VAL A 205 -6.94 -6.32 -9.64
N HIS A 206 -6.06 -5.60 -8.93
CA HIS A 206 -4.72 -5.29 -9.38
C HIS A 206 -3.90 -6.56 -9.67
N SER A 207 -3.48 -6.76 -10.93
CA SER A 207 -2.80 -7.99 -11.37
C SER A 207 -1.49 -8.26 -10.64
N GLY A 208 -0.69 -7.24 -10.36
CA GLY A 208 0.56 -7.38 -9.57
C GLY A 208 0.32 -7.90 -8.16
N PHE A 209 -0.67 -7.35 -7.44
CA PHE A 209 -1.02 -7.80 -6.09
C PHE A 209 -1.57 -9.23 -6.14
N TRP A 210 -2.42 -9.51 -7.12
CA TRP A 210 -2.98 -10.84 -7.31
C TRP A 210 -1.87 -11.87 -7.59
N GLY A 211 -0.89 -11.52 -8.42
CA GLY A 211 0.27 -12.34 -8.70
C GLY A 211 1.12 -12.66 -7.48
N ILE A 212 1.16 -11.79 -6.45
CA ILE A 212 1.82 -12.11 -5.17
C ILE A 212 0.93 -13.01 -4.31
N TYR A 213 -0.38 -12.72 -4.27
CA TYR A 213 -1.35 -13.47 -3.47
C TYR A 213 -1.51 -14.93 -3.94
N THR A 214 -1.52 -15.16 -5.26
CA THR A 214 -1.74 -16.48 -5.86
C THR A 214 -0.49 -17.08 -6.51
N GLY A 215 0.61 -16.32 -6.60
CA GLY A 215 1.82 -16.75 -7.29
C GLY A 215 2.49 -17.95 -6.63
N THR A 216 3.05 -18.82 -7.47
CA THR A 216 3.85 -19.96 -7.06
C THR A 216 5.13 -20.03 -7.89
N SER A 217 6.10 -20.79 -7.38
CA SER A 217 7.32 -21.16 -8.09
C SER A 217 7.84 -22.50 -7.57
N SER A 218 8.96 -22.97 -8.10
CA SER A 218 9.62 -24.16 -7.57
C SER A 218 10.10 -23.98 -6.12
N SER A 219 10.44 -22.76 -5.69
CA SER A 219 10.84 -22.46 -4.32
C SER A 219 9.68 -22.08 -3.40
N VAL A 220 8.54 -21.70 -3.96
CA VAL A 220 7.29 -21.42 -3.23
C VAL A 220 6.14 -22.19 -3.89
N PRO A 221 6.01 -23.50 -3.63
CA PRO A 221 5.07 -24.36 -4.36
C PRO A 221 3.61 -24.13 -3.98
N GLN A 222 3.35 -23.52 -2.81
CA GLN A 222 2.02 -23.15 -2.36
C GLN A 222 1.89 -21.63 -2.38
N SER A 223 0.81 -21.11 -2.97
CA SER A 223 0.56 -19.67 -2.98
C SER A 223 0.33 -19.12 -1.57
N MET A 224 0.47 -17.81 -1.40
CA MET A 224 0.13 -17.15 -0.14
C MET A 224 -1.32 -17.47 0.28
N GLN A 225 -2.26 -17.38 -0.68
CA GLN A 225 -3.66 -17.78 -0.49
C GLN A 225 -3.75 -19.21 0.08
N ALA A 226 -3.18 -20.21 -0.59
CA ALA A 226 -3.27 -21.61 -0.15
C ALA A 226 -2.61 -21.85 1.22
N GLN A 227 -1.48 -21.20 1.49
CA GLN A 227 -0.79 -21.29 2.77
C GLN A 227 -1.66 -20.76 3.93
N VAL A 228 -2.35 -19.63 3.74
CA VAL A 228 -3.21 -19.03 4.77
C VAL A 228 -4.37 -19.96 5.12
N PHE A 229 -5.13 -20.43 4.13
CA PHE A 229 -6.25 -21.34 4.39
C PHE A 229 -5.81 -22.66 5.02
N ALA A 230 -4.66 -23.21 4.60
CA ALA A 230 -4.09 -24.40 5.21
C ALA A 230 -3.70 -24.16 6.68
N TRP A 231 -3.07 -23.02 6.98
CA TRP A 231 -2.64 -22.68 8.34
C TRP A 231 -3.84 -22.48 9.28
N LEU A 232 -4.87 -21.74 8.85
CA LEU A 232 -6.08 -21.53 9.64
C LEU A 232 -6.76 -22.85 10.00
N LYS A 233 -6.90 -23.75 9.01
CA LYS A 233 -7.48 -25.09 9.23
C LYS A 233 -6.64 -25.93 10.18
N ALA A 234 -5.32 -25.94 10.01
CA ALA A 234 -4.41 -26.74 10.83
C ALA A 234 -4.39 -26.31 12.30
N ASN A 235 -4.64 -25.03 12.57
CA ASN A 235 -4.60 -24.46 13.92
C ASN A 235 -5.98 -24.26 14.55
N GLY A 236 -7.07 -24.64 13.87
CA GLY A 236 -8.43 -24.55 14.42
C GLY A 236 -8.87 -23.11 14.72
N ILE A 237 -8.42 -22.14 13.92
CA ILE A 237 -8.68 -20.71 14.15
C ILE A 237 -10.13 -20.37 13.85
N GLN A 238 -10.75 -19.62 14.77
CA GLN A 238 -12.14 -19.16 14.69
C GLN A 238 -12.23 -17.63 14.62
N THR A 239 -11.22 -16.93 15.15
CA THR A 239 -11.11 -15.46 15.09
C THR A 239 -9.77 -15.08 14.49
N LEU A 240 -9.78 -14.22 13.48
CA LEU A 240 -8.60 -13.76 12.79
C LEU A 240 -8.53 -12.24 12.71
N PHE A 241 -7.41 -11.68 13.13
CA PHE A 241 -7.03 -10.30 12.85
C PHE A 241 -6.11 -10.27 11.63
N VAL A 242 -6.53 -9.61 10.56
CA VAL A 242 -5.73 -9.46 9.33
C VAL A 242 -5.25 -8.02 9.24
N THR A 243 -3.94 -7.83 9.13
CA THR A 243 -3.35 -6.50 9.05
C THR A 243 -2.24 -6.44 8.01
N GLY A 244 -2.04 -5.24 7.46
CA GLY A 244 -0.90 -5.01 6.60
C GLY A 244 -0.68 -3.54 6.27
N HIS A 245 0.55 -3.23 5.87
CA HIS A 245 0.96 -1.90 5.47
C HIS A 245 1.33 -1.83 3.99
N SER A 246 1.03 -0.70 3.33
CA SER A 246 1.37 -0.48 1.92
C SER A 246 0.80 -1.61 1.05
N LEU A 247 1.61 -2.24 0.20
CA LEU A 247 1.24 -3.46 -0.53
C LEU A 247 0.64 -4.56 0.38
N GLY A 248 1.17 -4.76 1.58
CA GLY A 248 0.64 -5.71 2.54
C GLY A 248 -0.79 -5.40 2.97
N GLY A 249 -1.17 -4.12 2.97
CA GLY A 249 -2.54 -3.67 3.19
C GLY A 249 -3.48 -4.08 2.06
N GLY A 250 -3.07 -3.90 0.79
CA GLY A 250 -3.84 -4.39 -0.36
C GLY A 250 -4.01 -5.92 -0.37
N LEU A 251 -2.99 -6.67 0.04
CA LEU A 251 -3.08 -8.13 0.20
C LEU A 251 -3.97 -8.55 1.39
N ALA A 252 -3.95 -7.78 2.47
CA ALA A 252 -4.87 -7.97 3.60
C ALA A 252 -6.32 -7.78 3.16
N GLU A 253 -6.61 -6.81 2.28
CA GLU A 253 -7.93 -6.62 1.69
C GLU A 253 -8.35 -7.82 0.83
N PHE A 254 -7.47 -8.34 -0.04
CA PHE A 254 -7.75 -9.57 -0.80
C PHE A 254 -8.10 -10.74 0.10
N LEU A 255 -7.32 -10.95 1.16
CA LEU A 255 -7.57 -12.02 2.12
C LEU A 255 -8.90 -11.83 2.86
N ALA A 256 -9.24 -10.60 3.24
CA ALA A 256 -10.50 -10.31 3.93
C ALA A 256 -11.72 -10.71 3.09
N LEU A 257 -11.76 -10.32 1.80
CA LEU A 257 -12.83 -10.74 0.90
C LEU A 257 -12.83 -12.25 0.68
N ASP A 258 -11.65 -12.85 0.50
CA ASP A 258 -11.52 -14.28 0.27
C ASP A 258 -12.04 -15.10 1.45
N LEU A 259 -11.70 -14.71 2.68
CA LEU A 259 -12.20 -15.35 3.89
C LEU A 259 -13.71 -15.16 4.06
N ALA A 260 -14.23 -13.95 3.80
CA ALA A 260 -15.66 -13.69 3.90
C ALA A 260 -16.48 -14.57 2.94
N VAL A 261 -15.94 -14.88 1.75
CA VAL A 261 -16.59 -15.75 0.77
C VAL A 261 -16.33 -17.24 1.04
N SER A 262 -15.10 -17.60 1.38
CA SER A 262 -14.64 -19.00 1.44
C SER A 262 -14.75 -19.64 2.83
N GLN A 263 -14.85 -18.84 3.88
CA GLN A 263 -14.96 -19.26 5.30
C GLN A 263 -15.88 -18.30 6.08
N PRO A 264 -17.19 -18.21 5.73
CA PRO A 264 -18.10 -17.21 6.33
C PRO A 264 -18.35 -17.38 7.83
N SER A 265 -17.97 -18.51 8.43
CA SER A 265 -18.02 -18.75 9.88
C SER A 265 -16.82 -18.19 10.65
N LEU A 266 -15.74 -17.81 9.97
CA LEU A 266 -14.56 -17.23 10.58
C LEU A 266 -14.83 -15.76 10.91
N SER A 267 -14.64 -15.37 12.17
CA SER A 267 -14.71 -13.96 12.57
C SER A 267 -13.45 -13.24 12.13
N VAL A 268 -13.55 -12.27 11.23
CA VAL A 268 -12.39 -11.57 10.66
C VAL A 268 -12.45 -10.09 10.96
N THR A 269 -11.42 -9.55 11.62
CA THR A 269 -11.22 -8.11 11.79
C THR A 269 -10.05 -7.67 10.93
N THR A 270 -10.26 -6.68 10.06
CA THR A 270 -9.23 -6.19 9.14
C THR A 270 -8.93 -4.73 9.39
N VAL A 271 -7.65 -4.42 9.61
CA VAL A 271 -7.13 -3.05 9.72
C VAL A 271 -5.93 -2.94 8.80
N THR A 272 -5.95 -1.97 7.88
CA THR A 272 -4.83 -1.74 6.97
C THR A 272 -4.23 -0.36 7.22
N PHE A 273 -2.93 -0.22 6.92
CA PHE A 273 -2.19 1.02 7.07
C PHE A 273 -1.66 1.43 5.69
N ALA A 274 -2.01 2.63 5.25
CA ALA A 274 -1.54 3.18 3.98
C ALA A 274 -1.74 2.24 2.75
N ALA A 275 -2.87 1.52 2.71
CA ALA A 275 -3.15 0.59 1.62
C ALA A 275 -3.52 1.33 0.30
N PRO A 276 -2.87 1.00 -0.84
CA PRO A 276 -3.29 1.48 -2.15
C PRO A 276 -4.61 0.80 -2.58
N LYS A 277 -5.30 1.39 -3.55
CA LYS A 277 -6.54 0.83 -4.12
C LYS A 277 -6.26 -0.51 -4.78
N ALA A 278 -7.04 -1.53 -4.42
CA ALA A 278 -6.75 -2.91 -4.83
C ALA A 278 -7.57 -3.42 -6.04
N GLY A 279 -8.62 -2.71 -6.47
CA GLY A 279 -9.45 -3.14 -7.59
C GLY A 279 -10.52 -2.15 -8.04
N LEU A 280 -11.32 -2.54 -9.03
CA LEU A 280 -12.33 -1.70 -9.68
C LEU A 280 -13.61 -1.52 -8.85
N ALA A 281 -14.19 -0.32 -8.87
CA ALA A 281 -15.35 0.06 -8.07
C ALA A 281 -16.60 -0.79 -8.35
N ASP A 282 -16.87 -1.02 -9.63
CA ASP A 282 -18.08 -1.69 -10.14
C ASP A 282 -18.14 -3.20 -9.84
N SER A 283 -17.00 -3.80 -9.49
CA SER A 283 -16.86 -5.25 -9.33
C SER A 283 -16.18 -5.62 -8.01
N TRP A 284 -14.94 -5.16 -7.80
CA TRP A 284 -14.22 -5.35 -6.54
C TRP A 284 -14.86 -4.57 -5.39
N GLY A 285 -15.10 -3.27 -5.55
CA GLY A 285 -15.73 -2.45 -4.51
C GLY A 285 -17.12 -2.97 -4.13
N ALA A 286 -17.94 -3.32 -5.13
CA ALA A 286 -19.26 -3.88 -4.93
C ALA A 286 -19.23 -5.24 -4.20
N ALA A 287 -18.32 -6.14 -4.56
CA ALA A 287 -18.17 -7.42 -3.85
C ALA A 287 -17.68 -7.20 -2.41
N TYR A 288 -16.70 -6.33 -2.20
CA TYR A 288 -16.17 -6.05 -0.87
C TYR A 288 -17.25 -5.53 0.07
N ALA A 289 -18.02 -4.52 -0.36
CA ALA A 289 -19.11 -3.96 0.41
C ALA A 289 -20.25 -4.96 0.69
N ARG A 290 -20.38 -6.00 -0.13
CA ARG A 290 -21.40 -7.05 0.05
C ARG A 290 -20.96 -8.10 1.07
N TYR A 291 -19.70 -8.52 1.06
CA TYR A 291 -19.24 -9.68 1.83
C TYR A 291 -18.48 -9.30 3.10
N VAL A 292 -17.74 -8.18 3.11
CA VAL A 292 -16.91 -7.75 4.25
C VAL A 292 -17.63 -6.65 5.05
N THR A 293 -18.64 -7.05 5.82
CA THR A 293 -19.59 -6.11 6.45
C THR A 293 -19.56 -6.07 7.97
N ASN A 294 -19.09 -7.13 8.64
CA ASN A 294 -19.16 -7.21 10.10
C ASN A 294 -17.95 -7.91 10.74
N PRO A 295 -16.96 -7.16 11.26
CA PRO A 295 -16.81 -5.70 11.07
C PRO A 295 -16.42 -5.35 9.62
N ALA A 296 -16.70 -4.11 9.23
CA ALA A 296 -16.11 -3.55 8.02
C ALA A 296 -14.60 -3.33 8.23
N THR A 297 -13.82 -3.44 7.16
CA THR A 297 -12.39 -3.12 7.18
C THR A 297 -12.15 -1.67 7.55
N VAL A 298 -11.21 -1.42 8.46
CA VAL A 298 -10.72 -0.07 8.80
C VAL A 298 -9.43 0.20 8.04
N ARG A 299 -9.34 1.34 7.36
CA ARG A 299 -8.13 1.83 6.71
C ARG A 299 -7.59 3.03 7.47
N VAL A 300 -6.40 2.90 8.06
CA VAL A 300 -5.67 4.02 8.63
C VAL A 300 -4.90 4.72 7.51
N VAL A 301 -5.24 5.98 7.25
CA VAL A 301 -4.73 6.74 6.09
C VAL A 301 -4.10 8.05 6.54
N ASN A 302 -2.81 8.22 6.27
CA ASN A 302 -2.20 9.53 6.35
C ASN A 302 -2.66 10.38 5.16
N GLN A 303 -3.32 11.50 5.41
CA GLN A 303 -3.87 12.33 4.33
C GLN A 303 -2.77 13.00 3.47
N TYR A 304 -1.54 13.06 3.97
CA TYR A 304 -0.38 13.53 3.21
C TYR A 304 0.31 12.43 2.39
N ASP A 305 -0.04 11.16 2.61
CA ASP A 305 0.53 10.03 1.90
C ASP A 305 -0.09 9.85 0.51
N VAL A 306 0.76 9.72 -0.50
CA VAL A 306 0.34 9.50 -1.88
C VAL A 306 -0.11 8.06 -2.13
N VAL A 307 0.41 7.07 -1.40
CA VAL A 307 0.21 5.65 -1.71
C VAL A 307 -1.27 5.24 -1.68
N PRO A 308 -2.08 5.63 -0.68
CA PRO A 308 -3.52 5.35 -0.68
C PRO A 308 -4.29 5.97 -1.85
N THR A 309 -3.71 6.95 -2.54
CA THR A 309 -4.33 7.56 -3.73
C THR A 309 -4.04 6.79 -5.01
N LEU A 310 -3.10 5.82 -4.97
CA LEU A 310 -2.71 5.00 -6.12
C LEU A 310 -3.65 3.81 -6.31
N PRO A 311 -3.97 3.42 -7.56
CA PRO A 311 -3.64 4.10 -8.80
C PRO A 311 -4.28 5.50 -8.91
N PRO A 312 -3.61 6.50 -9.52
CA PRO A 312 -4.15 7.86 -9.60
C PRO A 312 -5.46 7.91 -10.38
N SER A 313 -6.46 8.62 -9.88
CA SER A 313 -7.80 8.64 -10.49
C SER A 313 -7.82 9.22 -11.91
N TRP A 314 -6.86 10.06 -12.29
CA TRP A 314 -6.77 10.58 -13.66
C TRP A 314 -6.27 9.53 -14.67
N LEU A 315 -5.59 8.48 -14.20
CA LEU A 315 -5.04 7.41 -15.03
C LEU A 315 -5.91 6.14 -14.98
N ALA A 316 -6.44 5.82 -13.81
CA ALA A 316 -7.27 4.64 -13.59
C ALA A 316 -8.49 5.02 -12.73
N PRO A 317 -9.47 5.77 -13.28
CA PRO A 317 -10.58 6.38 -12.54
C PRO A 317 -11.49 5.37 -11.85
N ASN A 318 -11.50 4.12 -12.33
CA ASN A 318 -12.37 3.08 -11.81
C ASN A 318 -11.77 2.32 -10.62
N TYR A 319 -10.50 2.51 -10.27
CA TYR A 319 -9.96 1.91 -9.05
C TYR A 319 -10.56 2.58 -7.81
N THR A 320 -10.90 1.80 -6.79
CA THR A 320 -11.55 2.30 -5.57
C THR A 320 -10.85 1.85 -4.30
N GLN A 321 -11.04 2.64 -3.24
CA GLN A 321 -10.84 2.22 -1.86
C GLN A 321 -12.05 1.39 -1.37
N VAL A 322 -11.86 0.59 -0.32
CA VAL A 322 -12.89 -0.23 0.33
C VAL A 322 -12.89 -0.02 1.85
N GLY A 323 -13.94 -0.46 2.55
CA GLY A 323 -14.05 -0.30 4.01
C GLY A 323 -14.24 1.16 4.45
N VAL A 324 -13.99 1.42 5.73
CA VAL A 324 -14.11 2.73 6.39
C VAL A 324 -12.74 3.35 6.64
N GLU A 325 -12.62 4.66 6.49
CA GLU A 325 -11.37 5.37 6.72
C GLU A 325 -11.27 5.87 8.15
N PHE A 326 -10.07 5.79 8.72
CA PHE A 326 -9.64 6.51 9.91
C PHE A 326 -8.45 7.38 9.50
N SER A 327 -8.63 8.70 9.51
CA SER A 327 -7.62 9.62 8.99
C SER A 327 -6.58 9.94 10.06
N VAL A 328 -5.32 9.99 9.64
CA VAL A 328 -4.21 10.57 10.43
C VAL A 328 -3.53 11.63 9.58
N LEU A 329 -2.84 12.57 10.21
CA LEU A 329 -2.11 13.63 9.52
C LEU A 329 -0.73 13.72 10.15
N PHE A 330 0.31 13.47 9.35
CA PHE A 330 1.69 13.74 9.76
C PHE A 330 2.59 14.00 8.55
N TYR A 331 3.55 14.90 8.72
CA TYR A 331 4.52 15.34 7.72
C TYR A 331 5.71 16.04 8.39
N ASN A 332 6.89 16.05 7.76
CA ASN A 332 8.01 16.86 8.27
C ASN A 332 8.00 18.26 7.64
N ALA A 333 7.78 18.36 6.32
CA ALA A 333 7.65 19.63 5.62
C ALA A 333 6.45 19.61 4.64
N PRO A 334 5.45 20.50 4.80
CA PRO A 334 4.13 20.37 4.14
C PRO A 334 4.18 20.54 2.61
N HIS A 335 5.21 21.19 2.09
CA HIS A 335 5.40 21.44 0.65
C HIS A 335 6.62 20.73 0.08
N ASP A 336 7.30 19.91 0.88
CA ASP A 336 8.40 19.11 0.36
C ASP A 336 7.83 17.96 -0.48
N THR A 337 8.40 17.83 -1.68
CA THR A 337 8.07 16.78 -2.66
C THR A 337 9.18 15.76 -2.83
N SER A 338 10.16 15.80 -1.93
CA SER A 338 11.27 14.87 -1.88
C SER A 338 10.82 13.44 -1.60
N THR A 339 11.63 12.49 -2.04
CA THR A 339 11.51 11.07 -1.67
C THR A 339 11.48 10.86 -0.17
N GLN A 340 12.28 11.65 0.55
CA GLN A 340 12.41 11.57 2.00
C GLN A 340 11.06 11.89 2.65
N GLU A 341 10.46 13.01 2.26
CA GLU A 341 9.15 13.43 2.76
C GLU A 341 8.06 12.42 2.38
N ALA A 342 8.05 11.91 1.14
CA ALA A 342 7.12 10.88 0.72
C ALA A 342 7.27 9.58 1.52
N THR A 343 8.50 9.19 1.86
CA THR A 343 8.79 7.98 2.66
C THR A 343 8.33 8.19 4.10
N LEU A 344 8.63 9.34 4.71
CA LEU A 344 8.20 9.69 6.06
C LEU A 344 6.68 9.61 6.20
N ARG A 345 5.93 10.20 5.25
CA ARG A 345 4.47 10.20 5.24
C ARG A 345 3.86 8.80 5.09
N HIS A 346 4.61 7.87 4.51
CA HIS A 346 4.23 6.49 4.26
C HIS A 346 4.82 5.49 5.28
N GLU A 347 5.52 5.96 6.31
CA GLU A 347 6.25 5.06 7.20
C GLU A 347 5.35 4.42 8.27
N MET A 348 5.45 3.10 8.43
CA MET A 348 4.62 2.34 9.37
C MET A 348 4.95 2.69 10.83
N ASP A 349 6.22 2.91 11.16
CA ASP A 349 6.64 3.33 12.51
C ASP A 349 5.99 4.68 12.89
N ASN A 350 5.82 5.60 11.94
CA ASN A 350 5.15 6.89 12.15
C ASN A 350 3.64 6.73 12.34
N HIS A 351 2.99 5.89 11.52
CA HIS A 351 1.59 5.52 11.72
C HIS A 351 1.35 4.99 13.14
N LEU A 352 2.20 4.06 13.59
CA LEU A 352 2.07 3.46 14.91
C LEU A 352 2.30 4.48 16.04
N THR A 353 3.25 5.41 15.86
CA THR A 353 3.53 6.48 16.82
C THR A 353 2.30 7.37 17.01
N VAL A 354 1.74 7.90 15.91
CA VAL A 354 0.53 8.75 15.96
C VAL A 354 -0.63 8.03 16.64
N LEU A 355 -0.88 6.77 16.29
CA LEU A 355 -1.97 5.98 16.87
C LEU A 355 -1.75 5.68 18.36
N THR A 356 -0.51 5.48 18.80
CA THR A 356 -0.18 5.23 20.22
C THR A 356 -0.59 6.42 21.08
N HIS A 357 -0.48 7.64 20.54
CA HIS A 357 -0.94 8.85 21.22
C HIS A 357 -2.44 9.10 21.05
N ALA A 358 -2.99 8.89 19.85
CA ALA A 358 -4.38 9.25 19.53
C ALA A 358 -5.41 8.27 20.12
N LEU A 359 -5.20 6.95 19.99
CA LEU A 359 -6.23 5.96 20.30
C LEU A 359 -6.67 5.89 21.78
N PRO A 360 -5.80 6.16 22.77
CA PRO A 360 -6.22 6.25 24.17
C PRO A 360 -7.01 7.52 24.52
N ALA A 361 -6.98 8.56 23.67
CA ALA A 361 -7.62 9.84 23.95
C ALA A 361 -9.14 9.81 23.68
N THR A 362 -9.87 10.77 24.24
CA THR A 362 -11.30 11.00 23.95
C THR A 362 -11.55 12.49 23.70
N PRO A 363 -11.79 12.93 22.45
CA PRO A 363 -11.81 12.13 21.21
C PRO A 363 -10.43 11.52 20.88
N GLN A 364 -10.38 10.53 19.98
CA GLN A 364 -9.14 9.86 19.54
C GLN A 364 -8.29 10.78 18.65
N LEU A 365 -7.77 11.84 19.26
CA LEU A 365 -7.08 12.94 18.60
C LEU A 365 -5.70 13.11 19.23
N TYR A 366 -4.68 13.24 18.38
CA TYR A 366 -3.34 13.64 18.76
C TYR A 366 -2.94 14.90 18.01
N VAL A 367 -2.48 15.92 18.74
CA VAL A 367 -1.91 17.15 18.20
C VAL A 367 -0.55 17.35 18.88
N GLY A 368 0.53 17.11 18.15
CA GLY A 368 1.88 17.24 18.68
C GLY A 368 2.95 16.69 17.73
N SER A 369 4.19 17.12 17.94
CA SER A 369 5.35 16.63 17.20
C SER A 369 5.80 15.26 17.71
N PHE A 370 6.35 14.42 16.84
CA PHE A 370 7.01 13.17 17.21
C PHE A 370 8.27 12.96 16.35
N PRO A 371 9.28 12.23 16.86
CA PRO A 371 10.46 11.90 16.09
C PRO A 371 10.13 10.88 14.98
N ASP A 372 10.59 11.14 13.77
CA ASP A 372 10.48 10.25 12.63
C ASP A 372 11.20 8.92 12.87
N GLY A 373 10.58 7.82 12.42
CA GLY A 373 11.09 6.47 12.61
C GLY A 373 12.25 6.07 11.69
N VAL A 374 12.59 6.86 10.67
CA VAL A 374 13.51 6.44 9.59
C VAL A 374 14.70 7.38 9.40
N TYR A 375 14.45 8.69 9.36
CA TYR A 375 15.39 9.72 8.95
C TYR A 375 15.88 10.55 10.13
N THR A 376 17.13 10.97 10.01
CA THR A 376 17.78 11.90 10.93
C THR A 376 18.26 13.13 10.17
N ASN A 377 18.42 14.24 10.88
CA ASN A 377 19.06 15.45 10.35
C ASN A 377 20.58 15.26 10.21
N SER A 378 21.27 16.28 9.71
CA SER A 378 22.73 16.24 9.51
C SER A 378 23.52 16.07 10.82
N GLN A 379 22.90 16.26 11.97
CA GLN A 379 23.46 16.03 13.31
C GLN A 379 23.10 14.65 13.90
N GLY A 380 22.41 13.79 13.14
CA GLY A 380 22.01 12.45 13.59
C GLY A 380 20.79 12.41 14.52
N ALA A 381 20.10 13.53 14.73
CA ALA A 381 18.85 13.56 15.50
C ALA A 381 17.65 13.24 14.59
N PRO A 382 16.66 12.46 15.04
CA PRO A 382 15.47 12.17 14.24
C PRO A 382 14.79 13.43 13.71
N LEU A 383 14.34 13.40 12.46
CA LEU A 383 13.47 14.47 11.94
C LEU A 383 12.21 14.56 12.80
N GLN A 384 11.59 15.73 12.88
CA GLN A 384 10.43 15.94 13.73
C GLN A 384 9.20 16.15 12.86
N ASP A 385 8.10 15.48 13.19
CA ASP A 385 6.80 15.84 12.66
C ASP A 385 6.46 17.30 13.03
N THR A 386 5.91 18.03 12.07
CA THR A 386 5.48 19.43 12.24
C THR A 386 3.99 19.61 11.95
N SER A 387 3.23 18.52 11.99
CA SER A 387 1.82 18.53 11.69
C SER A 387 1.01 19.40 12.65
N VAL A 388 -0.08 19.94 12.14
CA VAL A 388 -1.01 20.81 12.87
C VAL A 388 -2.30 20.06 13.14
N GLU A 389 -3.16 20.65 13.97
CA GLU A 389 -4.49 20.11 14.26
C GLU A 389 -5.25 19.74 12.95
N PRO A 390 -5.88 18.55 12.89
CA PRO A 390 -6.53 18.04 11.68
C PRO A 390 -7.89 18.71 11.43
N THR A 391 -7.85 20.00 11.12
CA THR A 391 -9.00 20.76 10.64
C THR A 391 -9.41 20.32 9.22
N ALA A 392 -10.64 20.63 8.79
CA ALA A 392 -11.08 20.35 7.43
C ALA A 392 -10.17 20.98 6.37
N ASP A 393 -9.65 22.19 6.62
CA ASP A 393 -8.70 22.87 5.76
C ASP A 393 -7.33 22.17 5.75
N ALA A 394 -6.87 21.68 6.91
CA ALA A 394 -5.63 20.90 7.00
C ALA A 394 -5.75 19.58 6.21
N VAL A 395 -6.89 18.88 6.31
CA VAL A 395 -7.18 17.67 5.52
C VAL A 395 -7.22 17.99 4.02
N ALA A 396 -7.90 19.07 3.62
CA ALA A 396 -7.98 19.47 2.22
C ALA A 396 -6.58 19.84 1.65
N ALA A 397 -5.78 20.56 2.44
CA ALA A 397 -4.39 20.91 2.10
C ALA A 397 -3.51 19.65 1.99
N ALA A 398 -3.68 18.70 2.90
CA ALA A 398 -2.98 17.42 2.89
C ALA A 398 -3.25 16.64 1.60
N GLN A 399 -4.53 16.49 1.25
CA GLN A 399 -4.95 15.80 0.02
C GLN A 399 -4.45 16.51 -1.24
N ALA A 400 -4.42 17.85 -1.24
CA ALA A 400 -3.85 18.62 -2.34
C ALA A 400 -2.33 18.39 -2.47
N SER A 401 -1.60 18.38 -1.36
CA SER A 401 -0.17 18.07 -1.31
C SER A 401 0.13 16.65 -1.80
N ALA A 402 -0.61 15.65 -1.34
CA ALA A 402 -0.44 14.27 -1.76
C ALA A 402 -0.65 14.09 -3.28
N LYS A 403 -1.62 14.82 -3.86
CA LYS A 403 -1.85 14.84 -5.32
C LYS A 403 -0.73 15.53 -6.10
N ALA A 404 -0.06 16.50 -5.49
CA ALA A 404 1.06 17.22 -6.10
C ALA A 404 2.38 16.42 -6.09
N LEU A 405 2.50 15.43 -5.20
CA LEU A 405 3.65 14.53 -5.19
C LEU A 405 3.77 13.77 -6.52
N PRO A 406 4.99 13.40 -6.95
CA PRO A 406 5.19 12.51 -8.08
C PRO A 406 4.35 11.24 -7.90
N GLN A 407 3.37 11.06 -8.79
CA GLN A 407 2.51 9.87 -8.82
C GLN A 407 3.20 8.65 -9.47
N ARG A 408 4.50 8.82 -9.81
CA ARG A 408 5.41 7.73 -10.13
C ARG A 408 6.13 7.38 -8.85
N PRO A 409 6.15 6.11 -8.50
CA PRO A 409 6.76 5.75 -7.26
C PRO A 409 8.28 5.99 -7.31
N VAL A 410 8.82 6.38 -6.17
CA VAL A 410 10.20 6.86 -6.11
C VAL A 410 11.14 5.66 -6.15
N ALA A 411 12.05 5.66 -7.12
CA ALA A 411 12.86 4.53 -7.59
C ALA A 411 13.85 3.91 -6.59
N ARG A 412 13.70 4.19 -5.29
CA ARG A 412 14.34 3.57 -4.11
C ARG A 412 14.05 4.48 -2.91
N PRO A 413 13.34 4.01 -1.87
CA PRO A 413 13.62 4.51 -0.54
C PRO A 413 15.12 4.28 -0.29
N PRO A 414 15.88 5.27 0.22
CA PRO A 414 17.26 5.00 0.62
C PRO A 414 17.28 3.80 1.57
N ASP A 415 18.31 2.96 1.45
CA ASP A 415 18.60 1.91 2.44
C ASP A 415 18.38 2.53 3.81
N ARG A 416 17.57 1.90 4.65
CA ARG A 416 17.20 2.37 6.00
C ARG A 416 18.50 2.84 6.68
N GLN A 417 18.79 4.15 6.63
CA GLN A 417 19.97 4.72 7.28
C GLN A 417 19.61 4.81 8.75
N VAL A 418 19.48 3.64 9.37
CA VAL A 418 19.38 3.56 10.81
C VAL A 418 20.74 4.04 11.31
N ALA A 419 20.70 5.13 12.06
CA ALA A 419 21.83 5.60 12.83
C ALA A 419 22.54 4.37 13.43
N ALA A 420 23.79 4.17 13.04
CA ALA A 420 24.65 3.26 13.76
C ALA A 420 24.69 3.78 15.20
N LYS A 421 24.14 3.00 16.13
CA LYS A 421 24.42 3.21 17.55
C LYS A 421 25.85 2.79 17.84
#